data_AF-A0A4S4DLY0-F1
#
_entry.id   AF-A0A4S4DLY0-F1
#
_cell.length_a   1.000
_cell.length_b   1.000
_cell.length_c   1.000
_cell.angle_alpha   90.00
_cell.angle_beta   90.00
_cell.angle_gamma   90.00
#
_symmetry.space_group_name_H-M   'P 1'
#
loop_
_entity.id
_entity.type
_entity.pdbx_description
1 polymer ?
#
loop_
_entity_poly.entity_id
_entity_poly.type
_entity_poly.pdbx_seq_one_letter_code
_entity_poly.pdbx_strand_id
1 'polypeptide(L)'
;MAFLTGSSGNSWQPVMTADTTTPSYWLNWRVMLCIIWVLLSLIITSLLISKYEGPRKSRHRNRESQEEPAGLLYEDEVWKPCLKGIHPAWLLAFRVAAFFVLLSLLIANAAVDGGEIFYFYTQWTFSLITIYFGLGSLLSMYGCYQYHNKVGGDRTEDFDVEQGTNSNESNGEKHSESNQEHRVRQTAGFWGYIFQIVFQMNAGAVMLTDCVFWFIIVPFLAIKDYDLNFLIINMHTINAVFLLGDTALNCLRFPWFRIAYFFLWTAVYVMFQWIVHACVSLWWPYPFLDLSSTFAPLWISWSALGISFDRKELERKKELEGLMKDMANYNVQLEGKGSAYRQALLKLNHYQKTANELSILVKSSEIEKDISMNAEKLLIMETDLTAAINTKLEALTQVELMETELQMEKGMTDELLRHVSELNEAVMHSKMASNEGQKEIHVVLVEKVTELALATTTVVEAEEKLEYMRKLLEVMQDLENQLMNKFVFIDSLQSDLNQANELRGSFEKRASNAISELNTLRQLKQGSRAEADESKKENWRLKEEFDNSVVNEYGRDKSNACIKISKDEHEALIENAEKVTELVPENYYELENSKKELEIAMVKIA
;
A
#
# COMPACT_ATOMS: atom_id res chain seq x y z
N MET A 1 20.68 -4.03 68.62
CA MET A 1 21.82 -4.78 68.05
C MET A 1 21.75 -6.23 68.53
N ALA A 2 20.86 -7.04 67.96
CA ALA A 2 20.79 -8.49 68.17
C ALA A 2 19.80 -9.07 67.15
N PHE A 3 20.26 -9.70 66.08
CA PHE A 3 19.41 -10.44 65.15
C PHE A 3 20.22 -11.55 64.46
N LEU A 4 19.69 -12.77 64.56
CA LEU A 4 19.93 -13.98 63.74
C LEU A 4 21.29 -14.15 63.02
N THR A 5 22.06 -15.14 63.45
CA THR A 5 23.00 -15.90 62.59
C THR A 5 22.60 -17.37 62.58
N GLY A 6 21.53 -17.70 61.86
CA GLY A 6 21.17 -19.09 61.55
C GLY A 6 22.09 -19.62 60.44
N SER A 7 22.74 -20.76 60.67
CA SER A 7 23.59 -21.40 59.66
C SER A 7 22.74 -22.13 58.63
N SER A 8 22.99 -21.90 57.34
CA SER A 8 22.25 -22.49 56.22
C SER A 8 22.71 -23.93 55.92
N GLY A 9 22.32 -24.87 56.78
CA GLY A 9 22.59 -26.30 56.62
C GLY A 9 21.51 -27.01 55.78
N ASN A 10 21.59 -26.91 54.45
CA ASN A 10 20.70 -27.66 53.55
C ASN A 10 21.17 -29.13 53.41
N SER A 11 20.86 -29.98 54.39
CA SER A 11 21.01 -31.44 54.25
C SER A 11 19.73 -32.18 54.63
N TRP A 12 19.23 -33.00 53.70
CA TRP A 12 18.09 -33.91 53.93
C TRP A 12 18.55 -35.17 54.69
N GLN A 13 19.17 -35.02 55.85
CA GLN A 13 19.42 -36.16 56.73
C GLN A 13 18.15 -36.46 57.55
N PRO A 14 17.46 -37.60 57.31
CA PRO A 14 16.32 -37.98 58.13
C PRO A 14 16.80 -38.28 59.56
N VAL A 15 15.98 -37.90 60.55
CA VAL A 15 16.29 -38.12 61.97
C VAL A 15 16.58 -39.60 62.24
N MET A 16 17.76 -39.92 62.78
CA MET A 16 18.09 -41.29 63.15
C MET A 16 17.11 -41.80 64.22
N THR A 17 16.38 -42.86 63.89
CA THR A 17 15.30 -43.43 64.70
C THR A 17 15.81 -44.31 65.85
N ALA A 18 16.97 -44.94 65.68
CA ALA A 18 17.68 -45.71 66.70
C ALA A 18 19.17 -45.84 66.33
N ASP A 19 20.05 -45.99 67.33
CA ASP A 19 21.45 -46.36 67.11
C ASP A 19 21.55 -47.87 66.79
N THR A 20 21.87 -48.16 65.53
CA THR A 20 21.94 -49.54 65.00
C THR A 20 23.17 -50.30 65.47
N THR A 21 24.16 -49.65 66.11
CA THR A 21 25.31 -50.36 66.71
C THR A 21 24.97 -50.99 68.07
N THR A 22 23.84 -50.61 68.67
CA THR A 22 23.45 -51.14 69.99
C THR A 22 22.96 -52.59 69.91
N PRO A 23 23.41 -53.51 70.81
CA PRO A 23 22.90 -54.89 70.83
C PRO A 23 21.37 -54.98 71.04
N SER A 24 20.78 -53.99 71.70
CA SER A 24 19.32 -53.84 71.87
C SER A 24 18.55 -53.71 70.56
N TYR A 25 19.14 -53.16 69.50
CA TYR A 25 18.52 -53.09 68.18
C TYR A 25 18.38 -54.51 67.58
N TRP A 26 19.47 -55.29 67.62
CA TRP A 26 19.57 -56.62 67.01
C TRP A 26 18.86 -57.74 67.78
N LEU A 27 18.72 -57.61 69.11
CA LEU A 27 18.04 -58.60 69.96
C LEU A 27 16.50 -58.53 69.91
N ASN A 28 15.94 -57.81 68.92
CA ASN A 28 14.49 -57.72 68.68
C ASN A 28 13.95 -59.00 68.01
N TRP A 29 12.78 -59.50 68.46
CA TRP A 29 12.12 -60.66 67.85
C TRP A 29 11.80 -60.46 66.36
N ARG A 30 11.63 -59.21 65.90
CA ARG A 30 11.46 -58.85 64.48
C ARG A 30 12.71 -59.18 63.67
N VAL A 31 13.89 -58.84 64.18
CA VAL A 31 15.20 -59.14 63.58
C VAL A 31 15.36 -60.65 63.41
N MET A 32 15.01 -61.43 64.44
CA MET A 32 15.06 -62.89 64.40
C MET A 32 14.17 -63.48 63.29
N LEU A 33 12.95 -62.96 63.09
CA LEU A 33 12.10 -63.37 61.96
C LEU A 33 12.69 -62.98 60.61
N CYS A 34 13.25 -61.76 60.48
CA CYS A 34 13.92 -61.33 59.26
C CYS A 34 15.12 -62.23 58.92
N ILE A 35 15.94 -62.59 59.91
CA ILE A 35 17.05 -63.54 59.76
C ILE A 35 16.55 -64.91 59.27
N ILE A 36 15.47 -65.44 59.87
CA ILE A 36 14.86 -66.71 59.45
C ILE A 36 14.40 -66.65 57.98
N TRP A 37 13.78 -65.56 57.53
CA TRP A 37 13.35 -65.40 56.14
C TRP A 37 14.54 -65.27 55.17
N VAL A 38 15.61 -64.55 55.52
CA VAL A 38 16.83 -64.46 54.69
C VAL A 38 17.55 -65.81 54.61
N LEU A 39 17.68 -66.53 55.73
CA LEU A 39 18.26 -67.88 55.74
C LEU A 39 17.42 -68.87 54.94
N LEU A 40 16.09 -68.82 55.05
CA LEU A 40 15.19 -69.65 54.24
C LEU A 40 15.32 -69.34 52.74
N SER A 41 15.42 -68.06 52.37
CA SER A 41 15.69 -67.62 51.00
C SER A 41 17.01 -68.22 50.48
N LEU A 42 18.10 -68.03 51.21
CA LEU A 42 19.43 -68.59 50.88
C LEU A 42 19.43 -70.12 50.76
N ILE A 43 18.70 -70.83 51.63
CA ILE A 43 18.54 -72.29 51.54
C ILE A 43 17.75 -72.68 50.29
N ILE A 44 16.64 -72.01 49.97
CA ILE A 44 15.83 -72.34 48.80
C ILE A 44 16.60 -72.06 47.50
N THR A 45 17.29 -70.92 47.37
CA THR A 45 18.10 -70.60 46.18
C THR A 45 19.26 -71.58 46.02
N SER A 46 19.96 -71.91 47.12
CA SER A 46 21.07 -72.87 47.09
C SER A 46 20.61 -74.28 46.71
N LEU A 47 19.42 -74.71 47.15
CA LEU A 47 18.81 -75.98 46.74
C LEU A 47 18.36 -75.97 45.27
N LEU A 48 17.85 -74.85 44.75
CA LEU A 48 17.52 -74.71 43.32
C LEU A 48 18.79 -74.82 42.47
N ILE A 49 19.81 -74.01 42.75
CA ILE A 49 21.09 -74.02 42.03
C ILE A 49 21.75 -75.41 42.09
N SER A 50 21.83 -76.02 43.28
CA SER A 50 22.42 -77.36 43.46
C SER A 50 21.64 -78.48 42.74
N LYS A 51 20.34 -78.29 42.49
CA LYS A 51 19.47 -79.26 41.81
C LYS A 51 19.58 -79.19 40.29
N TYR A 52 19.81 -77.99 39.73
CA TYR A 52 19.85 -77.77 38.29
C TYR A 52 21.25 -77.68 37.70
N GLU A 53 22.23 -77.23 38.48
CA GLU A 53 23.63 -77.02 38.04
C GLU A 53 24.66 -77.79 38.91
N GLY A 54 24.22 -78.46 39.97
CA GLY A 54 25.09 -79.26 40.82
C GLY A 54 25.66 -80.52 40.12
N PRO A 55 26.66 -81.18 40.74
CA PRO A 55 27.41 -82.26 40.08
C PRO A 55 26.52 -83.41 39.57
N ARG A 56 26.46 -83.56 38.23
CA ARG A 56 25.87 -84.75 37.60
C ARG A 56 26.63 -85.99 38.09
N LYS A 57 25.99 -86.80 38.95
CA LYS A 57 26.50 -88.13 39.29
C LYS A 57 26.75 -88.90 38.00
N SER A 58 27.98 -89.37 37.81
CA SER A 58 28.33 -90.21 36.66
C SER A 58 27.48 -91.48 36.70
N ARG A 59 26.45 -91.52 35.85
CA ARG A 59 25.60 -92.68 35.64
C ARG A 59 25.50 -92.88 34.14
N HIS A 60 26.16 -93.94 33.67
CA HIS A 60 26.12 -94.41 32.28
C HIS A 60 24.69 -94.30 31.75
N ARG A 61 24.44 -93.39 30.79
CA ARG A 61 23.12 -93.14 30.21
C ARG A 61 23.18 -93.51 28.73
N ASN A 62 22.37 -94.48 28.33
CA ASN A 62 22.28 -94.89 26.93
C ASN A 62 21.85 -93.73 26.03
N ARG A 63 22.21 -93.85 24.75
CA ARG A 63 22.39 -92.74 23.81
C ARG A 63 21.10 -92.28 23.10
N GLU A 64 19.94 -92.64 23.64
CA GLU A 64 18.62 -92.43 23.02
C GLU A 64 17.68 -91.70 23.99
N SER A 65 16.84 -90.79 23.49
CA SER A 65 16.06 -89.80 24.26
C SER A 65 16.90 -88.85 25.15
N GLN A 66 17.77 -88.04 24.52
CA GLN A 66 18.34 -86.88 25.20
C GLN A 66 17.43 -85.65 25.07
N GLU A 67 16.68 -85.34 26.12
CA GLU A 67 16.32 -83.96 26.41
C GLU A 67 17.61 -83.16 26.68
N GLU A 68 17.74 -81.96 26.10
CA GLU A 68 18.85 -81.06 26.43
C GLU A 68 18.80 -80.74 27.94
N PRO A 69 19.94 -80.75 28.68
CA PRO A 69 19.93 -80.37 30.09
C PRO A 69 19.46 -78.92 30.23
N ALA A 70 18.47 -78.65 31.08
CA ALA A 70 17.84 -77.32 31.17
C ALA A 70 18.80 -76.17 31.55
N GLY A 71 20.00 -76.46 32.08
CA GLY A 71 21.05 -75.49 32.35
C GLY A 71 22.17 -75.44 31.30
N LEU A 72 22.14 -76.22 30.22
CA LEU A 72 23.22 -76.28 29.24
C LEU A 72 23.30 -74.99 28.43
N LEU A 73 24.43 -74.28 28.54
CA LEU A 73 24.76 -73.12 27.71
C LEU A 73 25.75 -73.53 26.61
N TYR A 74 25.53 -73.02 25.39
CA TYR A 74 26.44 -73.19 24.26
C TYR A 74 27.32 -71.95 24.07
N GLU A 75 28.59 -72.17 23.71
CA GLU A 75 29.60 -71.09 23.64
C GLU A 75 29.19 -69.98 22.65
N ASP A 76 28.48 -70.34 21.58
CA ASP A 76 28.08 -69.41 20.54
C ASP A 76 26.81 -68.61 20.85
N GLU A 77 26.03 -68.97 21.88
CA GLU A 77 24.90 -68.16 22.37
C GLU A 77 25.39 -66.90 23.10
N VAL A 78 26.62 -66.91 23.61
CA VAL A 78 27.19 -65.81 24.38
C VAL A 78 27.52 -64.61 23.49
N TRP A 79 27.84 -64.81 22.21
CA TRP A 79 28.43 -63.78 21.34
C TRP A 79 27.83 -63.64 19.93
N LYS A 80 26.97 -64.55 19.48
CA LYS A 80 26.30 -64.39 18.17
C LYS A 80 25.04 -63.50 18.28
N PRO A 81 24.75 -62.69 17.24
CA PRO A 81 23.43 -62.09 17.07
C PRO A 81 22.35 -63.15 16.84
N CYS A 82 21.13 -62.86 17.25
CA CYS A 82 19.96 -63.73 17.09
C CYS A 82 19.49 -63.86 15.62
N LEU A 83 19.65 -62.80 14.84
CA LEU A 83 19.22 -62.74 13.44
C LEU A 83 20.28 -63.34 12.51
N LYS A 84 19.93 -64.45 11.86
CA LYS A 84 20.74 -65.14 10.86
C LYS A 84 21.05 -64.21 9.67
N GLY A 85 22.21 -63.57 9.70
CA GLY A 85 22.68 -62.62 8.68
C GLY A 85 23.35 -61.37 9.26
N ILE A 86 23.12 -61.03 10.53
CA ILE A 86 23.83 -59.92 11.18
C ILE A 86 25.25 -60.36 11.55
N HIS A 87 26.25 -59.57 11.14
CA HIS A 87 27.65 -59.81 11.48
C HIS A 87 27.89 -59.65 13.00
N PRO A 88 28.61 -60.56 13.69
CA PRO A 88 28.80 -60.50 15.14
C PRO A 88 29.37 -59.19 15.69
N ALA A 89 30.12 -58.45 14.88
CA ALA A 89 30.65 -57.13 15.25
C ALA A 89 29.56 -56.10 15.62
N TRP A 90 28.31 -56.24 15.18
CA TRP A 90 27.22 -55.35 15.59
C TRP A 90 26.84 -55.54 17.06
N LEU A 91 26.79 -56.78 17.55
CA LEU A 91 26.56 -57.06 18.97
C LEU A 91 27.76 -56.62 19.83
N LEU A 92 28.98 -56.79 19.31
CA LEU A 92 30.19 -56.23 19.94
C LEU A 92 30.13 -54.69 20.05
N ALA A 93 29.81 -54.00 18.96
CA ALA A 93 29.74 -52.54 18.93
C ALA A 93 28.66 -52.00 19.89
N PHE A 94 27.49 -52.64 19.93
CA PHE A 94 26.44 -52.34 20.90
C PHE A 94 26.92 -52.50 22.34
N ARG A 95 27.53 -53.65 22.68
CA ARG A 95 28.02 -53.95 24.04
C ARG A 95 29.13 -53.00 24.49
N VAL A 96 30.06 -52.65 23.59
CA VAL A 96 31.15 -51.69 23.86
C VAL A 96 30.60 -50.27 24.06
N ALA A 97 29.64 -49.84 23.25
CA ALA A 97 28.98 -48.54 23.43
C ALA A 97 28.20 -48.47 24.75
N ALA A 98 27.40 -49.51 25.06
CA ALA A 98 26.68 -49.62 26.33
C ALA A 98 27.64 -49.61 27.53
N PHE A 99 28.74 -50.36 27.47
CA PHE A 99 29.78 -50.38 28.50
C PHE A 99 30.35 -48.98 28.77
N PHE A 100 30.77 -48.24 27.74
CA PHE A 100 31.34 -46.91 27.92
C PHE A 100 30.31 -45.88 28.41
N VAL A 101 29.05 -45.93 27.97
CA VAL A 101 27.99 -45.04 28.48
C VAL A 101 27.70 -45.33 29.95
N LEU A 102 27.48 -46.59 30.31
CA LEU A 102 27.20 -47.01 31.69
C LEU A 102 28.37 -46.69 32.64
N LEU A 103 29.61 -46.97 32.23
CA LEU A 103 30.80 -46.66 33.00
C LEU A 103 30.99 -45.14 33.19
N SER A 104 30.74 -44.34 32.15
CA SER A 104 30.83 -42.87 32.24
C SER A 104 29.80 -42.30 33.21
N LEU A 105 28.57 -42.83 33.18
CA LEU A 105 27.51 -42.46 34.13
C LEU A 105 27.82 -42.93 35.56
N LEU A 106 28.42 -44.11 35.74
CA LEU A 106 28.79 -44.64 37.05
C LEU A 106 29.87 -43.76 37.70
N ILE A 107 30.87 -43.33 36.91
CA ILE A 107 31.91 -42.40 37.35
C ILE A 107 31.29 -41.01 37.63
N ALA A 108 30.39 -40.52 36.79
CA ALA A 108 29.72 -39.24 36.99
C ALA A 108 28.88 -39.22 38.28
N ASN A 109 28.06 -40.25 38.52
CA ASN A 109 27.29 -40.38 39.76
C ASN A 109 28.20 -40.38 40.99
N ALA A 110 29.27 -41.20 40.98
CA ALA A 110 30.22 -41.27 42.09
C ALA A 110 31.03 -39.98 42.31
N ALA A 111 31.18 -39.14 41.28
CA ALA A 111 31.85 -37.85 41.36
C ALA A 111 30.93 -36.69 41.79
N VAL A 112 29.62 -36.78 41.52
CA VAL A 112 28.62 -35.76 41.88
C VAL A 112 28.02 -36.03 43.26
N ASP A 113 27.52 -37.24 43.49
CA ASP A 113 26.82 -37.64 44.71
C ASP A 113 27.75 -38.33 45.73
N GLY A 114 29.02 -38.57 45.36
CA GLY A 114 30.04 -39.13 46.24
C GLY A 114 29.99 -40.66 46.39
N GLY A 115 30.87 -41.20 47.24
CA GLY A 115 31.00 -42.65 47.46
C GLY A 115 29.86 -43.29 48.26
N GLU A 116 29.06 -42.50 48.98
CA GLU A 116 27.95 -43.00 49.81
C GLU A 116 26.81 -43.59 48.98
N ILE A 117 26.73 -43.28 47.68
CA ILE A 117 25.72 -43.86 46.78
C ILE A 117 25.84 -45.39 46.66
N PHE A 118 27.01 -45.97 46.93
CA PHE A 118 27.21 -47.42 46.93
C PHE A 118 26.52 -48.14 48.11
N TYR A 119 25.87 -47.41 49.02
CA TYR A 119 24.91 -47.97 49.96
C TYR A 119 23.52 -48.23 49.35
N PHE A 120 23.22 -47.83 48.10
CA PHE A 120 21.92 -48.08 47.45
C PHE A 120 21.94 -49.29 46.50
N TYR A 121 20.90 -50.12 46.56
CA TYR A 121 20.74 -51.31 45.71
C TYR A 121 20.67 -50.98 44.21
N THR A 122 20.15 -49.79 43.88
CA THR A 122 20.14 -49.28 42.50
C THR A 122 21.55 -49.08 41.95
N GLN A 123 22.51 -48.63 42.75
CA GLN A 123 23.92 -48.48 42.34
C GLN A 123 24.67 -49.82 42.33
N TRP A 124 24.29 -50.78 43.20
CA TRP A 124 24.77 -52.17 43.08
C TRP A 124 24.34 -52.79 41.75
N THR A 125 23.08 -52.59 41.36
CA THR A 125 22.53 -53.03 40.07
C THR A 125 23.22 -52.30 38.91
N PHE A 126 23.47 -50.99 39.04
CA PHE A 126 24.17 -50.19 38.01
C PHE A 126 25.64 -50.62 37.81
N SER A 127 26.31 -50.98 38.89
CA SER A 127 27.65 -51.56 38.85
C SER A 127 27.64 -52.93 38.17
N LEU A 128 26.66 -53.78 38.50
CA LEU A 128 26.55 -55.13 37.96
C LEU A 128 26.17 -55.18 36.47
N ILE A 129 25.35 -54.24 35.98
CA ILE A 129 25.07 -54.09 34.53
C ILE A 129 26.26 -53.49 33.78
N THR A 130 27.03 -52.59 34.39
CA THR A 130 28.30 -52.10 33.82
C THR A 130 29.31 -53.25 33.69
N ILE A 131 29.49 -54.07 34.72
CA ILE A 131 30.35 -55.27 34.69
C ILE A 131 29.86 -56.27 33.63
N TYR A 132 28.55 -56.46 33.52
CA TYR A 132 27.94 -57.31 32.49
C TYR A 132 28.30 -56.89 31.07
N PHE A 133 28.17 -55.61 30.73
CA PHE A 133 28.54 -55.11 29.40
C PHE A 133 30.05 -55.15 29.15
N GLY A 134 30.89 -55.01 30.19
CA GLY A 134 32.33 -55.25 30.10
C GLY A 134 32.65 -56.72 29.76
N LEU A 135 32.11 -57.68 30.52
CA LEU A 135 32.27 -59.12 30.26
C LEU A 135 31.70 -59.52 28.89
N GLY A 136 30.53 -58.99 28.53
CA GLY A 136 29.89 -59.21 27.24
C GLY A 136 30.71 -58.66 26.08
N SER A 137 31.37 -57.50 26.25
CA SER A 137 32.28 -56.94 25.25
C SER A 137 33.51 -57.83 25.06
N LEU A 138 34.13 -58.33 26.13
CA LEU A 138 35.26 -59.26 26.05
C LEU A 138 34.89 -60.57 25.36
N LEU A 139 33.74 -61.16 25.73
CA LEU A 139 33.24 -62.41 25.15
C LEU A 139 32.79 -62.24 23.69
N SER A 140 32.16 -61.12 23.35
CA SER A 140 31.85 -60.76 21.96
C SER A 140 33.10 -60.48 21.13
N MET A 141 34.15 -59.90 21.70
CA MET A 141 35.42 -59.65 21.01
C MET A 141 36.15 -60.96 20.70
N TYR A 142 36.22 -61.87 21.68
CA TYR A 142 36.74 -63.22 21.51
C TYR A 142 35.94 -64.03 20.47
N GLY A 143 34.60 -63.93 20.52
CA GLY A 143 33.70 -64.53 19.53
C GLY A 143 33.87 -63.98 18.12
N CYS A 144 34.02 -62.66 17.97
CA CYS A 144 34.30 -62.02 16.69
C CYS A 144 35.67 -62.44 16.13
N TYR A 145 36.68 -62.59 16.98
CA TYR A 145 38.01 -63.08 16.58
C TYR A 145 37.94 -64.55 16.11
N GLN A 146 37.27 -65.43 16.85
CA GLN A 146 37.02 -66.81 16.41
C GLN A 146 36.25 -66.85 15.07
N TYR A 147 35.21 -66.04 14.93
CA TYR A 147 34.40 -65.95 13.71
C TYR A 147 35.23 -65.48 12.51
N HIS A 148 36.03 -64.42 12.68
CA HIS A 148 36.91 -63.89 11.64
C HIS A 148 37.95 -64.94 11.21
N ASN A 149 38.64 -65.58 12.14
CA ASN A 149 39.61 -66.64 11.81
C ASN A 149 38.95 -67.82 11.09
N LYS A 150 37.71 -68.18 11.44
CA LYS A 150 36.98 -69.27 10.80
C LYS A 150 36.46 -68.93 9.40
N VAL A 151 36.16 -67.66 9.12
CA VAL A 151 35.74 -67.17 7.78
C VAL A 151 36.94 -66.78 6.91
N GLY A 152 38.09 -66.47 7.52
CA GLY A 152 39.35 -66.17 6.84
C GLY A 152 40.14 -67.44 6.45
N GLY A 153 40.16 -68.46 7.31
CA GLY A 153 40.87 -69.72 7.05
C GLY A 153 40.32 -70.52 5.87
N ASP A 154 39.03 -70.36 5.55
CA ASP A 154 38.31 -70.95 4.40
C ASP A 154 38.78 -70.40 3.03
N ARG A 155 39.90 -69.66 3.00
CA ARG A 155 40.59 -69.15 1.81
C ARG A 155 42.07 -69.55 1.73
N THR A 156 42.53 -70.49 2.55
CA THR A 156 43.95 -70.92 2.55
C THR A 156 44.09 -72.42 2.82
N GLU A 157 43.43 -73.22 2.00
CA GLU A 157 43.84 -74.60 1.71
C GLU A 157 44.85 -74.58 0.54
N ASP A 158 45.68 -75.62 0.47
CA ASP A 158 46.64 -75.95 -0.60
C ASP A 158 47.85 -74.99 -0.80
N PHE A 159 48.97 -75.32 -0.16
CA PHE A 159 50.30 -75.45 -0.81
C PHE A 159 51.35 -76.05 0.17
N ASP A 160 51.86 -77.24 -0.17
CA ASP A 160 53.20 -77.81 0.14
C ASP A 160 53.71 -77.96 1.60
N VAL A 161 54.58 -78.93 1.95
CA VAL A 161 54.81 -80.33 1.49
C VAL A 161 55.77 -81.02 2.50
N GLU A 162 55.85 -82.37 2.48
CA GLU A 162 56.90 -83.28 3.04
C GLU A 162 56.48 -84.34 4.10
N GLN A 163 56.61 -85.61 3.67
CA GLN A 163 57.33 -86.73 4.37
C GLN A 163 56.63 -87.48 5.55
N GLY A 164 56.31 -88.78 5.38
CA GLY A 164 55.65 -89.56 6.46
C GLY A 164 55.38 -91.09 6.32
N THR A 165 55.38 -91.68 5.11
CA THR A 165 55.62 -93.13 4.85
C THR A 165 54.66 -94.24 5.39
N ASN A 166 53.87 -94.84 4.48
CA ASN A 166 53.30 -96.22 4.47
C ASN A 166 52.19 -96.60 5.50
N SER A 167 51.26 -97.55 5.24
CA SER A 167 51.11 -98.57 4.16
C SER A 167 49.65 -98.96 3.79
N ASN A 168 49.43 -99.23 2.50
CA ASN A 168 48.51 -100.21 1.86
C ASN A 168 46.97 -100.19 2.03
N GLU A 169 46.31 -99.78 0.94
CA GLU A 169 45.21 -100.47 0.19
C GLU A 169 43.95 -101.04 0.89
N SER A 170 42.79 -100.50 0.49
CA SER A 170 41.83 -101.23 -0.39
C SER A 170 40.75 -100.27 -0.95
N ASN A 171 40.11 -100.66 -2.07
CA ASN A 171 39.20 -99.79 -2.83
C ASN A 171 37.77 -99.70 -2.24
N GLY A 172 37.14 -98.52 -2.35
CA GLY A 172 35.72 -98.29 -2.10
C GLY A 172 35.25 -97.01 -2.82
N GLU A 173 34.13 -97.07 -3.52
CA GLU A 173 33.73 -96.06 -4.52
C GLU A 173 33.22 -94.72 -3.93
N LYS A 174 33.18 -93.71 -4.82
CA LYS A 174 32.61 -92.39 -4.54
C LYS A 174 31.12 -92.48 -4.21
N HIS A 175 30.69 -91.74 -3.20
CA HIS A 175 29.45 -90.96 -3.36
C HIS A 175 29.56 -89.62 -2.64
N SER A 176 29.25 -88.55 -3.36
CA SER A 176 29.04 -87.23 -2.74
C SER A 176 27.63 -87.19 -2.19
N GLU A 177 27.49 -87.24 -0.88
CA GLU A 177 26.41 -86.53 -0.19
C GLU A 177 27.04 -85.43 0.66
N SER A 178 26.34 -84.30 0.78
CA SER A 178 26.86 -83.15 1.49
C SER A 178 26.98 -83.47 2.98
N ASN A 179 28.22 -83.52 3.47
CA ASN A 179 28.53 -83.37 4.89
C ASN A 179 28.12 -81.97 5.33
N GLN A 180 26.81 -81.75 5.54
CA GLN A 180 26.29 -80.62 6.29
C GLN A 180 26.71 -80.83 7.74
N GLU A 181 27.94 -80.40 7.99
CA GLU A 181 28.78 -80.79 9.11
C GLU A 181 28.03 -80.63 10.43
N HIS A 182 27.65 -81.76 11.03
CA HIS A 182 26.87 -81.82 12.27
C HIS A 182 27.77 -81.49 13.49
N ARG A 183 28.54 -80.39 13.40
CA ARG A 183 29.51 -79.94 14.41
C ARG A 183 28.83 -79.94 15.76
N VAL A 184 29.32 -80.80 16.66
CA VAL A 184 28.81 -80.91 18.03
C VAL A 184 28.94 -79.53 18.67
N ARG A 185 27.80 -78.92 18.98
CA ARG A 185 27.74 -77.53 19.41
C ARG A 185 28.47 -77.39 20.75
N GLN A 186 29.56 -76.62 20.75
CA GLN A 186 30.47 -76.56 21.88
C GLN A 186 29.78 -75.96 23.11
N THR A 187 29.86 -76.66 24.24
CA THR A 187 29.35 -76.16 25.54
C THR A 187 30.20 -74.98 25.97
N ALA A 188 29.56 -73.93 26.50
CA ALA A 188 30.27 -72.72 26.92
C ALA A 188 31.31 -72.99 28.00
N GLY A 189 32.45 -72.30 27.93
CA GLY A 189 33.41 -72.26 29.02
C GLY A 189 32.88 -71.54 30.27
N PHE A 190 33.64 -71.63 31.36
CA PHE A 190 33.35 -71.02 32.67
C PHE A 190 32.87 -69.55 32.59
N TRP A 191 33.52 -68.72 31.77
CA TRP A 191 33.15 -67.32 31.57
C TRP A 191 31.77 -67.11 30.93
N GLY A 192 31.31 -68.03 30.08
CA GLY A 192 29.96 -67.97 29.52
C GLY A 192 28.88 -68.23 30.56
N TYR A 193 29.10 -69.19 31.46
CA TYR A 193 28.22 -69.43 32.61
C TYR A 193 28.20 -68.24 33.57
N ILE A 194 29.35 -67.63 33.88
CA ILE A 194 29.40 -66.37 34.65
C ILE A 194 28.59 -65.27 33.95
N PHE A 195 28.78 -65.06 32.65
CA PHE A 195 28.06 -64.05 31.88
C PHE A 195 26.54 -64.25 31.95
N GLN A 196 26.06 -65.48 31.81
CA GLN A 196 24.63 -65.80 31.91
C GLN A 196 24.08 -65.68 33.35
N ILE A 197 24.88 -66.01 34.38
CA ILE A 197 24.51 -65.81 35.79
C ILE A 197 24.38 -64.31 36.08
N VAL A 198 25.37 -63.51 35.68
CA VAL A 198 25.37 -62.04 35.85
C VAL A 198 24.21 -61.40 35.07
N PHE A 199 23.89 -61.89 33.85
CA PHE A 199 22.68 -61.47 33.13
C PHE A 199 21.41 -61.74 33.95
N GLN A 200 21.25 -62.95 34.50
CA GLN A 200 20.05 -63.33 35.25
C GLN A 200 19.90 -62.54 36.57
N MET A 201 21.02 -62.21 37.23
CA MET A 201 21.05 -61.29 38.36
C MET A 201 20.56 -59.88 37.94
N ASN A 202 21.12 -59.33 36.85
CA ASN A 202 20.74 -58.01 36.33
C ASN A 202 19.28 -57.97 35.85
N ALA A 203 18.81 -58.99 35.13
CA ALA A 203 17.44 -59.02 34.61
C ALA A 203 16.41 -58.98 35.75
N GLY A 204 16.58 -59.81 36.79
CA GLY A 204 15.72 -59.76 37.97
C GLY A 204 15.85 -58.44 38.75
N ALA A 205 17.08 -57.93 38.92
CA ALA A 205 17.33 -56.72 39.68
C ALA A 205 16.76 -55.46 39.00
N VAL A 206 17.05 -55.25 37.70
CA VAL A 206 16.54 -54.14 36.89
C VAL A 206 15.01 -54.21 36.78
N MET A 207 14.43 -55.39 36.51
CA MET A 207 12.97 -55.52 36.48
C MET A 207 12.32 -55.19 37.84
N LEU A 208 12.94 -55.55 38.97
CA LEU A 208 12.44 -55.16 40.29
C LEU A 208 12.58 -53.66 40.52
N THR A 209 13.79 -53.10 40.36
CA THR A 209 14.07 -51.69 40.67
C THR A 209 13.25 -50.75 39.81
N ASP A 210 13.09 -51.07 38.53
CA ASP A 210 12.51 -50.16 37.56
C ASP A 210 10.97 -50.23 37.59
N CYS A 211 10.38 -51.40 37.86
CA CYS A 211 8.95 -51.49 38.16
C CYS A 211 8.59 -50.73 39.45
N VAL A 212 9.41 -50.85 40.51
CA VAL A 212 9.19 -50.10 41.77
C VAL A 212 9.40 -48.60 41.53
N PHE A 213 10.41 -48.21 40.74
CA PHE A 213 10.65 -46.81 40.39
C PHE A 213 9.49 -46.21 39.60
N TRP A 214 9.12 -46.80 38.47
CA TRP A 214 8.13 -46.23 37.55
C TRP A 214 6.67 -46.36 38.01
N PHE A 215 6.30 -47.46 38.70
CA PHE A 215 4.89 -47.69 39.08
C PHE A 215 4.57 -47.34 40.54
N ILE A 216 5.58 -47.09 41.40
CA ILE A 216 5.36 -46.77 42.82
C ILE A 216 6.02 -45.44 43.19
N ILE A 217 7.32 -45.27 42.94
CA ILE A 217 8.08 -44.09 43.41
C ILE A 217 7.76 -42.83 42.59
N VAL A 218 7.85 -42.89 41.26
CA VAL A 218 7.60 -41.74 40.37
C VAL A 218 6.18 -41.18 40.55
N PRO A 219 5.08 -41.99 40.57
CA PRO A 219 3.74 -41.46 40.83
C PRO A 219 3.61 -40.82 42.22
N PHE A 220 4.25 -41.39 43.25
CA PHE A 220 4.18 -40.86 44.62
C PHE A 220 4.97 -39.55 44.81
N LEU A 221 6.05 -39.36 44.06
CA LEU A 221 6.83 -38.11 44.04
C LEU A 221 6.15 -37.03 43.18
N ALA A 222 5.56 -37.40 42.04
CA ALA A 222 4.81 -36.50 41.16
C ALA A 222 3.53 -35.94 41.82
N ILE A 223 2.93 -36.66 42.78
CA ILE A 223 1.80 -36.19 43.61
C ILE A 223 2.25 -35.16 44.67
N LYS A 224 3.57 -34.94 44.84
CA LYS A 224 4.15 -34.18 45.96
C LYS A 224 5.17 -33.12 45.54
N ASP A 225 5.23 -32.77 44.26
CA ASP A 225 6.10 -31.72 43.70
C ASP A 225 7.60 -31.85 44.09
N TYR A 226 8.11 -33.08 44.17
CA TYR A 226 9.54 -33.32 44.43
C TYR A 226 10.36 -33.27 43.14
N ASP A 227 11.41 -32.44 43.13
CA ASP A 227 12.44 -32.44 42.10
C ASP A 227 13.17 -33.80 42.05
N LEU A 228 12.85 -34.60 41.04
CA LEU A 228 13.55 -35.84 40.73
C LEU A 228 14.90 -35.52 40.08
N ASN A 229 16.01 -35.90 40.73
CA ASN A 229 17.34 -35.76 40.15
C ASN A 229 17.42 -36.49 38.79
N PHE A 230 17.76 -35.73 37.74
CA PHE A 230 17.83 -36.19 36.35
C PHE A 230 18.71 -37.43 36.18
N LEU A 231 19.82 -37.55 36.93
CA LEU A 231 20.70 -38.71 36.88
C LEU A 231 19.97 -40.00 37.26
N ILE A 232 19.09 -39.95 38.26
CA ILE A 232 18.35 -41.13 38.76
C ILE A 232 17.33 -41.62 37.72
N ILE A 233 16.56 -40.69 37.11
CA ILE A 233 15.62 -41.04 36.03
C ILE A 233 16.35 -41.66 34.83
N ASN A 234 17.49 -41.07 34.44
CA ASN A 234 18.30 -41.60 33.35
C ASN A 234 18.83 -42.99 33.69
N MET A 235 19.30 -43.23 34.92
CA MET A 235 19.86 -44.53 35.33
C MET A 235 18.87 -45.68 35.15
N HIS A 236 17.62 -45.53 35.61
CA HIS A 236 16.57 -46.53 35.40
C HIS A 236 16.21 -46.68 33.91
N THR A 237 16.03 -45.57 33.19
CA THR A 237 15.70 -45.62 31.74
C THR A 237 16.77 -46.37 30.92
N ILE A 238 18.04 -46.04 31.16
CA ILE A 238 19.19 -46.54 30.40
C ILE A 238 19.47 -48.01 30.74
N ASN A 239 19.26 -48.44 31.99
CA ASN A 239 19.37 -49.84 32.40
C ASN A 239 18.39 -50.73 31.64
N ALA A 240 17.10 -50.38 31.66
CA ALA A 240 16.07 -51.12 30.95
C ALA A 240 16.37 -51.15 29.44
N VAL A 241 16.69 -50.00 28.82
CA VAL A 241 16.96 -49.91 27.38
C VAL A 241 18.16 -50.75 26.95
N PHE A 242 19.30 -50.67 27.64
CA PHE A 242 20.47 -51.47 27.24
C PHE A 242 20.27 -52.96 27.50
N LEU A 243 19.69 -53.36 28.64
CA LEU A 243 19.53 -54.78 28.97
C LEU A 243 18.49 -55.47 28.07
N LEU A 244 17.38 -54.78 27.74
CA LEU A 244 16.41 -55.25 26.75
C LEU A 244 17.00 -55.24 25.33
N GLY A 245 17.83 -54.25 25.00
CA GLY A 245 18.56 -54.18 23.73
C GLY A 245 19.50 -55.38 23.52
N ASP A 246 20.31 -55.73 24.53
CA ASP A 246 21.18 -56.92 24.44
C ASP A 246 20.36 -58.20 24.35
N THR A 247 19.31 -58.31 25.16
CA THR A 247 18.36 -59.43 25.14
C THR A 247 17.78 -59.64 23.74
N ALA A 248 17.34 -58.57 23.08
CA ALA A 248 16.77 -58.61 21.74
C ALA A 248 17.81 -58.91 20.64
N LEU A 249 19.04 -58.42 20.79
CA LEU A 249 20.11 -58.63 19.81
C LEU A 249 20.79 -60.01 19.94
N ASN A 250 20.87 -60.58 21.14
CA ASN A 250 21.59 -61.83 21.42
C ASN A 250 20.65 -63.05 21.58
N CYS A 251 19.41 -62.87 22.02
CA CYS A 251 18.42 -63.94 22.30
C CYS A 251 19.00 -65.15 23.08
N LEU A 252 19.78 -64.85 24.11
CA LEU A 252 20.33 -65.84 25.04
C LEU A 252 19.21 -66.69 25.66
N ARG A 253 19.42 -68.01 25.78
CA ARG A 253 18.39 -68.91 26.34
C ARG A 253 18.16 -68.64 27.84
N PHE A 254 16.91 -68.61 28.28
CA PHE A 254 16.52 -68.29 29.66
C PHE A 254 15.77 -69.45 30.34
N PRO A 255 16.46 -70.30 31.12
CA PRO A 255 15.80 -71.29 31.96
C PRO A 255 15.39 -70.67 33.31
N TRP A 256 14.09 -70.65 33.58
CA TRP A 256 13.44 -69.97 34.72
C TRP A 256 14.13 -70.16 36.08
N PHE A 257 14.67 -71.34 36.38
CA PHE A 257 15.32 -71.63 37.67
C PHE A 257 16.49 -70.68 37.99
N ARG A 258 17.11 -70.05 36.99
CA ARG A 258 18.23 -69.12 37.18
C ARG A 258 17.85 -67.80 37.84
N ILE A 259 16.56 -67.50 37.99
CA ILE A 259 16.08 -66.39 38.83
C ILE A 259 16.57 -66.51 40.29
N ALA A 260 16.91 -67.74 40.74
CA ALA A 260 17.57 -67.98 42.03
C ALA A 260 18.84 -67.15 42.25
N TYR A 261 19.58 -66.78 41.20
CA TYR A 261 20.76 -65.93 41.30
C TYR A 261 20.43 -64.46 41.61
N PHE A 262 19.32 -63.93 41.08
CA PHE A 262 18.81 -62.60 41.47
C PHE A 262 18.37 -62.57 42.94
N PHE A 263 17.68 -63.62 43.41
CA PHE A 263 17.31 -63.73 44.83
C PHE A 263 18.54 -63.85 45.74
N LEU A 264 19.56 -64.60 45.33
CA LEU A 264 20.85 -64.69 46.01
C LEU A 264 21.56 -63.33 46.06
N TRP A 265 21.61 -62.59 44.95
CA TRP A 265 22.16 -61.21 44.89
C TRP A 265 21.45 -60.27 45.86
N THR A 266 20.12 -60.33 45.90
CA THR A 266 19.29 -59.54 46.82
C THR A 266 19.57 -59.89 48.28
N ALA A 267 19.73 -61.17 48.61
CA ALA A 267 20.09 -61.63 49.94
C ALA A 267 21.52 -61.19 50.35
N VAL A 268 22.49 -61.21 49.43
CA VAL A 268 23.85 -60.70 49.66
C VAL A 268 23.84 -59.20 49.95
N TYR A 269 23.07 -58.41 49.21
CA TYR A 269 22.88 -56.98 49.51
C TYR A 269 22.26 -56.74 50.89
N VAL A 270 21.21 -57.48 51.27
CA VAL A 270 20.59 -57.35 52.61
C VAL A 270 21.59 -57.71 53.73
N MET A 271 22.39 -58.76 53.54
CA MET A 271 23.45 -59.11 54.50
C MET A 271 24.54 -58.04 54.59
N PHE A 272 24.97 -57.46 53.46
CA PHE A 272 25.91 -56.34 53.44
C PHE A 272 25.38 -55.15 54.24
N GLN A 273 24.12 -54.75 54.01
CA GLN A 273 23.47 -53.67 54.75
C GLN A 273 23.44 -53.95 56.25
N TRP A 274 23.06 -55.17 56.66
CA TRP A 274 23.04 -55.53 58.08
C TRP A 274 24.42 -55.50 58.73
N ILE A 275 25.47 -55.96 58.03
CA ILE A 275 26.85 -55.90 58.51
C ILE A 275 27.30 -54.44 58.67
N VAL A 276 27.04 -53.59 57.67
CA VAL A 276 27.36 -52.15 57.73
C VAL A 276 26.66 -51.48 58.91
N HIS A 277 25.34 -51.64 59.05
CA HIS A 277 24.55 -51.03 60.13
C HIS A 277 24.87 -51.58 61.53
N ALA A 278 25.37 -52.82 61.63
CA ALA A 278 25.85 -53.36 62.90
C ALA A 278 27.23 -52.78 63.30
N CYS A 279 28.08 -52.45 62.33
CA CYS A 279 29.41 -51.89 62.57
C CYS A 279 29.42 -50.35 62.69
N VAL A 280 28.48 -49.65 62.03
CA VAL A 280 28.42 -48.18 61.96
C VAL A 280 26.97 -47.72 62.02
N SER A 281 26.66 -46.73 62.88
CA SER A 281 25.33 -46.12 62.91
C SER A 281 25.17 -45.17 61.72
N LEU A 282 24.57 -45.66 60.64
CA LEU A 282 24.19 -44.91 59.45
C LEU A 282 22.66 -44.82 59.34
N TRP A 283 22.14 -43.90 58.50
CA TRP A 283 20.71 -43.90 58.17
C TRP A 283 20.41 -45.04 57.18
N TRP A 284 19.25 -45.69 57.30
CA TRP A 284 18.90 -46.78 56.39
C TRP A 284 18.64 -46.24 54.97
N PRO A 285 19.32 -46.75 53.91
CA PRO A 285 19.13 -46.28 52.55
C PRO A 285 17.72 -46.57 52.00
N TYR A 286 17.01 -47.54 52.57
CA TYR A 286 15.59 -47.78 52.31
C TYR A 286 14.80 -48.03 53.60
N PRO A 287 13.66 -47.33 53.86
CA PRO A 287 12.88 -47.50 55.10
C PRO A 287 12.30 -48.90 55.35
N PHE A 288 12.24 -49.77 54.34
CA PHE A 288 11.80 -51.16 54.50
C PHE A 288 12.90 -52.10 55.02
N LEU A 289 14.16 -51.66 55.06
CA LEU A 289 15.28 -52.41 55.64
C LEU A 289 15.44 -52.19 57.15
N ASP A 290 14.89 -51.08 57.70
CA ASP A 290 14.95 -50.81 59.14
C ASP A 290 14.17 -51.89 59.92
N LEU A 291 14.91 -52.74 60.62
CA LEU A 291 14.40 -53.87 61.40
C LEU A 291 13.61 -53.43 62.65
N SER A 292 13.65 -52.14 63.01
CA SER A 292 12.73 -51.57 64.01
C SER A 292 11.29 -51.55 63.49
N SER A 293 11.09 -51.40 62.17
CA SER A 293 9.79 -51.23 61.53
C SER A 293 8.88 -52.45 61.72
N THR A 294 7.60 -52.18 62.03
CA THR A 294 6.56 -53.22 62.16
C THR A 294 6.35 -54.00 60.85
N PHE A 295 6.71 -53.42 59.70
CA PHE A 295 6.51 -54.01 58.38
C PHE A 295 7.75 -54.73 57.82
N ALA A 296 8.94 -54.61 58.44
CA ALA A 296 10.17 -55.22 57.91
C ALA A 296 10.08 -56.75 57.70
N PRO A 297 9.48 -57.55 58.61
CA PRO A 297 9.30 -58.98 58.36
C PRO A 297 8.38 -59.29 57.18
N LEU A 298 7.42 -58.42 56.85
CA LEU A 298 6.50 -58.61 55.71
C LEU A 298 7.20 -58.32 54.38
N TRP A 299 8.00 -57.25 54.30
CA TRP A 299 8.81 -56.94 53.11
C TRP A 299 9.83 -58.04 52.80
N ILE A 300 10.53 -58.54 53.81
CA ILE A 300 11.52 -59.61 53.64
C ILE A 300 10.84 -60.97 53.35
N SER A 301 9.68 -61.23 53.95
CA SER A 301 8.86 -62.41 53.63
C SER A 301 8.35 -62.39 52.19
N TRP A 302 7.92 -61.23 51.66
CA TRP A 302 7.52 -61.08 50.25
C TRP A 302 8.64 -61.50 49.29
N SER A 303 9.86 -61.00 49.53
CA SER A 303 11.06 -61.38 48.75
C SER A 303 11.35 -62.90 48.80
N ALA A 304 11.11 -63.56 49.92
CA ALA A 304 11.27 -65.01 50.07
C ALA A 304 10.10 -65.83 49.48
N LEU A 305 8.87 -65.28 49.45
CA LEU A 305 7.71 -65.95 48.88
C LEU A 305 7.74 -66.02 47.35
N GLY A 306 8.38 -65.05 46.66
CA GLY A 306 8.58 -65.12 45.21
C GLY A 306 9.32 -66.41 44.77
N ILE A 307 10.30 -66.83 45.56
CA ILE A 307 11.07 -68.09 45.35
C ILE A 307 10.22 -69.33 45.68
N SER A 308 9.26 -69.19 46.59
CA SER A 308 8.32 -70.26 46.96
C SER A 308 7.20 -70.43 45.92
N PHE A 309 6.98 -69.44 45.05
CA PHE A 309 6.06 -69.55 43.91
C PHE A 309 6.63 -70.47 42.82
N ASP A 310 7.91 -70.31 42.46
CA ASP A 310 8.63 -71.21 41.52
C ASP A 310 8.71 -72.65 42.05
N ARG A 311 8.92 -72.84 43.36
CA ARG A 311 8.81 -74.16 43.99
C ARG A 311 7.44 -74.82 43.75
N LYS A 312 6.34 -74.06 43.86
CA LYS A 312 4.98 -74.55 43.60
C LYS A 312 4.72 -74.80 42.12
N GLU A 313 5.32 -74.03 41.21
CA GLU A 313 5.32 -74.32 39.76
C GLU A 313 5.94 -75.68 39.45
N LEU A 314 6.99 -76.03 40.19
CA LEU A 314 7.75 -77.27 40.01
C LEU A 314 7.14 -78.49 40.72
N GLU A 315 6.54 -78.30 41.90
CA GLU A 315 5.69 -79.30 42.56
C GLU A 315 4.48 -79.61 41.67
N ARG A 316 3.81 -78.58 41.11
CA ARG A 316 2.76 -78.74 40.09
C ARG A 316 3.21 -79.58 38.89
N LYS A 317 4.45 -79.52 38.42
CA LYS A 317 4.93 -80.36 37.31
C LYS A 317 5.08 -81.85 37.66
N LYS A 318 5.43 -82.20 38.90
CA LYS A 318 5.44 -83.60 39.35
C LYS A 318 4.05 -84.10 39.72
N GLU A 319 3.24 -83.23 40.31
CA GLU A 319 1.82 -83.48 40.48
C GLU A 319 1.15 -83.64 39.12
N LEU A 320 1.58 -82.97 38.05
CA LEU A 320 1.03 -83.15 36.69
C LEU A 320 1.29 -84.55 36.11
N GLU A 321 2.44 -85.18 36.39
CA GLU A 321 2.70 -86.58 36.00
C GLU A 321 1.83 -87.58 36.79
N GLY A 322 1.62 -87.34 38.09
CA GLY A 322 0.69 -88.13 38.91
C GLY A 322 -0.76 -87.92 38.49
N LEU A 323 -1.16 -86.65 38.35
CA LEU A 323 -2.46 -86.22 37.87
C LEU A 323 -2.72 -86.67 36.43
N MET A 324 -1.73 -86.89 35.56
CA MET A 324 -1.99 -87.53 34.26
C MET A 324 -2.57 -88.94 34.41
N LYS A 325 -2.11 -89.68 35.42
CA LYS A 325 -2.57 -91.04 35.74
C LYS A 325 -3.97 -91.03 36.35
N ASP A 326 -4.23 -90.09 37.27
CA ASP A 326 -5.55 -89.93 37.88
C ASP A 326 -6.56 -89.26 36.93
N MET A 327 -6.10 -88.37 36.05
CA MET A 327 -6.86 -87.73 34.97
C MET A 327 -7.34 -88.75 33.95
N ALA A 328 -6.65 -89.87 33.72
CA ALA A 328 -7.21 -90.94 32.89
C ALA A 328 -8.53 -91.51 33.45
N ASN A 329 -8.64 -91.62 34.78
CA ASN A 329 -9.86 -92.04 35.46
C ASN A 329 -10.87 -90.88 35.61
N TYR A 330 -10.38 -89.67 35.88
CA TYR A 330 -11.20 -88.46 35.99
C TYR A 330 -11.72 -87.96 34.63
N ASN A 331 -11.12 -88.37 33.50
CA ASN A 331 -11.46 -87.91 32.15
C ASN A 331 -12.93 -88.17 31.84
N VAL A 332 -13.44 -89.35 32.22
CA VAL A 332 -14.84 -89.75 32.00
C VAL A 332 -15.82 -88.82 32.73
N GLN A 333 -15.42 -88.24 33.87
CA GLN A 333 -16.21 -87.21 34.56
C GLN A 333 -15.92 -85.78 34.06
N LEU A 334 -14.71 -85.53 33.58
CA LEU A 334 -14.27 -84.26 32.98
C LEU A 334 -14.76 -84.07 31.55
N GLU A 335 -15.16 -85.10 30.82
CA GLU A 335 -15.88 -84.93 29.55
C GLU A 335 -17.31 -84.48 29.79
N GLY A 336 -18.00 -85.02 30.80
CA GLY A 336 -19.31 -84.56 31.25
C GLY A 336 -19.28 -83.12 31.78
N LYS A 337 -18.42 -82.83 32.77
CA LYS A 337 -18.25 -81.46 33.30
C LYS A 337 -17.63 -80.51 32.27
N GLY A 338 -16.75 -81.00 31.40
CA GLY A 338 -16.13 -80.25 30.31
C GLY A 338 -17.08 -79.97 29.16
N SER A 339 -18.12 -80.77 28.94
CA SER A 339 -19.25 -80.42 28.08
C SER A 339 -19.97 -79.17 28.62
N ALA A 340 -20.36 -79.21 29.90
CA ALA A 340 -20.98 -78.07 30.57
C ALA A 340 -20.06 -76.82 30.61
N TYR A 341 -18.76 -77.00 30.87
CA TYR A 341 -17.79 -75.90 30.86
C TYR A 341 -17.57 -75.34 29.44
N ARG A 342 -17.47 -76.18 28.41
CA ARG A 342 -17.42 -75.71 27.00
C ARG A 342 -18.69 -74.97 26.61
N GLN A 343 -19.87 -75.40 27.08
CA GLN A 343 -21.13 -74.70 26.85
C GLN A 343 -21.20 -73.37 27.62
N ALA A 344 -20.66 -73.29 28.83
CA ALA A 344 -20.53 -72.05 29.60
C ALA A 344 -19.51 -71.09 28.97
N LEU A 345 -18.38 -71.59 28.46
CA LEU A 345 -17.36 -70.82 27.75
C LEU A 345 -17.88 -70.31 26.40
N LEU A 346 -18.67 -71.10 25.68
CA LEU A 346 -19.39 -70.66 24.47
C LEU A 346 -20.40 -69.55 24.79
N LYS A 347 -21.14 -69.65 25.91
CA LYS A 347 -22.00 -68.56 26.40
C LYS A 347 -21.20 -67.32 26.79
N LEU A 348 -20.07 -67.48 27.48
CA LEU A 348 -19.20 -66.35 27.86
C LEU A 348 -18.61 -65.65 26.63
N ASN A 349 -18.09 -66.41 25.67
CA ASN A 349 -17.61 -65.88 24.39
C ASN A 349 -18.73 -65.23 23.57
N HIS A 350 -19.95 -65.77 23.62
CA HIS A 350 -21.11 -65.13 22.99
C HIS A 350 -21.47 -63.81 23.67
N TYR A 351 -21.57 -63.77 25.01
CA TYR A 351 -21.81 -62.53 25.76
C TYR A 351 -20.70 -61.51 25.56
N GLN A 352 -19.42 -61.92 25.49
CA GLN A 352 -18.30 -61.01 25.22
C GLN A 352 -18.29 -60.52 23.76
N LYS A 353 -18.66 -61.38 22.79
CA LYS A 353 -18.86 -60.96 21.39
C LYS A 353 -19.99 -59.94 21.30
N THR A 354 -21.13 -60.20 21.92
CA THR A 354 -22.28 -59.28 21.95
C THR A 354 -21.99 -58.01 22.75
N ALA A 355 -21.20 -58.06 23.82
CA ALA A 355 -20.74 -56.87 24.53
C ALA A 355 -19.77 -56.02 23.68
N ASN A 356 -18.89 -56.67 22.89
CA ASN A 356 -18.04 -55.97 21.93
C ASN A 356 -18.86 -55.37 20.77
N GLU A 357 -19.84 -56.11 20.23
CA GLU A 357 -20.77 -55.62 19.20
C GLU A 357 -21.59 -54.43 19.71
N LEU A 358 -22.12 -54.50 20.94
CA LEU A 358 -22.80 -53.38 21.60
C LEU A 358 -21.85 -52.21 21.88
N SER A 359 -20.60 -52.46 22.27
CA SER A 359 -19.58 -51.40 22.45
C SER A 359 -19.26 -50.69 21.14
N ILE A 360 -19.18 -51.43 20.03
CA ILE A 360 -19.02 -50.88 18.67
C ILE A 360 -20.28 -50.09 18.26
N LEU A 361 -21.49 -50.62 18.50
CA LEU A 361 -22.74 -49.93 18.17
C LEU A 361 -22.95 -48.65 18.99
N VAL A 362 -22.61 -48.65 20.29
CA VAL A 362 -22.66 -47.46 21.14
C VAL A 362 -21.68 -46.40 20.64
N LYS A 363 -20.42 -46.76 20.37
CA LYS A 363 -19.43 -45.84 19.78
C LYS A 363 -19.85 -45.34 18.40
N SER A 364 -20.44 -46.19 17.57
CA SER A 364 -20.98 -45.80 16.27
C SER A 364 -22.13 -44.80 16.39
N SER A 365 -23.05 -45.00 17.35
CA SER A 365 -24.15 -44.08 17.62
C SER A 365 -23.70 -42.76 18.26
N GLU A 366 -22.61 -42.78 19.03
CA GLU A 366 -21.98 -41.59 19.59
C GLU A 366 -21.29 -40.76 18.50
N ILE A 367 -20.52 -41.41 17.62
CA ILE A 367 -19.96 -40.80 16.39
C ILE A 367 -21.06 -40.28 15.46
N GLU A 368 -22.17 -41.01 15.28
CA GLU A 368 -23.31 -40.58 14.47
C GLU A 368 -24.00 -39.33 15.04
N LYS A 369 -24.10 -39.21 16.38
CA LYS A 369 -24.59 -38.00 17.05
C LYS A 369 -23.63 -36.82 16.87
N ASP A 370 -22.33 -37.04 17.01
CA ASP A 370 -21.32 -35.99 16.79
C ASP A 370 -21.32 -35.51 15.33
N ILE A 371 -21.46 -36.43 14.36
CA ILE A 371 -21.64 -36.10 12.94
C ILE A 371 -22.93 -35.29 12.74
N SER A 372 -24.05 -35.71 13.32
CA SER A 372 -25.35 -35.02 13.21
C SER A 372 -25.29 -33.60 13.80
N MET A 373 -24.77 -33.45 15.02
CA MET A 373 -24.57 -32.16 15.68
C MET A 373 -23.62 -31.25 14.89
N ASN A 374 -22.58 -31.79 14.26
CA ASN A 374 -21.64 -31.00 13.47
C ASN A 374 -22.20 -30.65 12.09
N ALA A 375 -23.05 -31.49 11.50
CA ALA A 375 -23.81 -31.17 10.30
C ALA A 375 -24.85 -30.06 10.56
N GLU A 376 -25.53 -30.09 11.70
CA GLU A 376 -26.44 -29.01 12.15
C GLU A 376 -25.71 -27.67 12.30
N LYS A 377 -24.55 -27.66 12.99
CA LYS A 377 -23.69 -26.46 13.09
C LYS A 377 -23.21 -25.95 11.72
N LEU A 378 -22.85 -26.87 10.80
CA LEU A 378 -22.38 -26.51 9.47
C LEU A 378 -23.52 -25.91 8.63
N LEU A 379 -24.74 -26.44 8.73
CA LEU A 379 -25.93 -25.90 8.09
C LEU A 379 -26.27 -24.50 8.64
N ILE A 380 -26.19 -24.28 9.95
CA ILE A 380 -26.35 -22.94 10.54
C ILE A 380 -25.32 -21.96 9.95
N MET A 381 -24.04 -22.34 9.94
CA MET A 381 -22.96 -21.54 9.37
C MET A 381 -23.13 -21.28 7.85
N GLU A 382 -23.69 -22.24 7.11
CA GLU A 382 -24.04 -22.08 5.69
C GLU A 382 -25.19 -21.08 5.51
N THR A 383 -26.20 -21.09 6.38
CA THR A 383 -27.28 -20.08 6.36
C THR A 383 -26.80 -18.68 6.75
N ASP A 384 -25.93 -18.55 7.75
CA ASP A 384 -25.29 -17.29 8.13
C ASP A 384 -24.41 -16.74 6.99
N LEU A 385 -23.63 -17.59 6.34
CA LEU A 385 -22.81 -17.23 5.18
C LEU A 385 -23.68 -16.79 4.00
N THR A 386 -24.81 -17.47 3.75
CA THR A 386 -25.77 -17.10 2.71
C THR A 386 -26.40 -15.73 2.99
N ALA A 387 -26.76 -15.44 4.24
CA ALA A 387 -27.25 -14.12 4.65
C ALA A 387 -26.17 -13.03 4.49
N ALA A 388 -24.91 -13.33 4.82
CA ALA A 388 -23.78 -12.42 4.62
C ALA A 388 -23.46 -12.17 3.13
N ILE A 389 -23.67 -13.17 2.26
CA ILE A 389 -23.56 -13.01 0.80
C ILE A 389 -24.69 -12.14 0.25
N ASN A 390 -25.94 -12.38 0.66
CA ASN A 390 -27.10 -11.61 0.19
C ASN A 390 -27.03 -10.14 0.61
N THR A 391 -26.73 -9.86 1.88
CA THR A 391 -26.58 -8.46 2.36
C THR A 391 -25.41 -7.74 1.70
N LYS A 392 -24.33 -8.45 1.35
CA LYS A 392 -23.22 -7.89 0.55
C LYS A 392 -23.62 -7.66 -0.92
N LEU A 393 -24.48 -8.50 -1.49
CA LEU A 393 -25.01 -8.32 -2.84
C LEU A 393 -25.93 -7.08 -2.92
N GLU A 394 -26.82 -6.92 -1.94
CA GLU A 394 -27.67 -5.71 -1.79
C GLU A 394 -26.81 -4.43 -1.70
N ALA A 395 -25.74 -4.46 -0.89
CA ALA A 395 -24.79 -3.35 -0.79
C ALA A 395 -24.05 -3.06 -2.11
N LEU A 396 -23.68 -4.10 -2.87
CA LEU A 396 -23.07 -3.93 -4.19
C LEU A 396 -24.05 -3.31 -5.20
N THR A 397 -25.32 -3.74 -5.21
CA THR A 397 -26.35 -3.14 -6.08
C THR A 397 -26.62 -1.67 -5.71
N GLN A 398 -26.54 -1.28 -4.43
CA GLN A 398 -26.62 0.13 -4.05
C GLN A 398 -25.42 0.94 -4.54
N VAL A 399 -24.20 0.38 -4.50
CA VAL A 399 -23.00 1.03 -5.05
C VAL A 399 -23.06 1.15 -6.57
N GLU A 400 -23.54 0.13 -7.27
CA GLU A 400 -23.73 0.15 -8.73
C GLU A 400 -24.75 1.22 -9.16
N LEU A 401 -25.89 1.31 -8.46
CA LEU A 401 -26.87 2.40 -8.66
C LEU A 401 -26.27 3.78 -8.41
N MET A 402 -25.52 3.96 -7.31
CA MET A 402 -24.84 5.21 -6.98
C MET A 402 -23.76 5.57 -8.03
N GLU A 403 -23.07 4.59 -8.61
CA GLU A 403 -22.14 4.82 -9.72
C GLU A 403 -22.90 5.31 -10.97
N THR A 404 -24.06 4.73 -11.31
CA THR A 404 -24.86 5.23 -12.44
C THR A 404 -25.40 6.64 -12.21
N GLU A 405 -25.78 6.99 -10.98
CA GLU A 405 -26.21 8.34 -10.63
C GLU A 405 -25.05 9.34 -10.76
N LEU A 406 -23.86 8.99 -10.27
CA LEU A 406 -22.63 9.77 -10.43
C LEU A 406 -22.23 9.93 -11.90
N GLN A 407 -22.38 8.90 -12.73
CA GLN A 407 -22.12 8.99 -14.18
C GLN A 407 -23.11 9.92 -14.89
N MET A 408 -24.39 9.92 -14.50
CA MET A 408 -25.39 10.86 -15.01
C MET A 408 -25.13 12.30 -14.56
N GLU A 409 -24.81 12.52 -13.26
CA GLU A 409 -24.46 13.85 -12.74
C GLU A 409 -23.22 14.39 -13.45
N LYS A 410 -22.17 13.57 -13.62
CA LYS A 410 -20.99 13.94 -14.39
C LYS A 410 -21.35 14.34 -15.82
N GLY A 411 -22.15 13.55 -16.53
CA GLY A 411 -22.62 13.88 -17.87
C GLY A 411 -23.37 15.21 -17.94
N MET A 412 -24.17 15.53 -16.92
CA MET A 412 -24.83 16.82 -16.79
C MET A 412 -23.82 17.97 -16.53
N THR A 413 -22.75 17.74 -15.76
CA THR A 413 -21.70 18.76 -15.56
C THR A 413 -20.84 19.00 -16.80
N ASP A 414 -20.52 17.95 -17.58
CA ASP A 414 -19.79 18.06 -18.84
C ASP A 414 -20.65 18.81 -19.90
N GLU A 415 -21.96 18.55 -19.95
CA GLU A 415 -22.92 19.26 -20.81
C GLU A 415 -23.16 20.72 -20.38
N LEU A 416 -23.18 21.00 -19.07
CA LEU A 416 -23.22 22.36 -18.55
C LEU A 416 -21.95 23.13 -18.92
N LEU A 417 -20.78 22.49 -18.87
CA LEU A 417 -19.50 23.07 -19.29
C LEU A 417 -19.53 23.43 -20.79
N ARG A 418 -20.09 22.56 -21.64
CA ARG A 418 -20.31 22.83 -23.08
C ARG A 418 -21.16 24.08 -23.28
N HIS A 419 -22.32 24.17 -22.63
CA HIS A 419 -23.20 25.34 -22.73
C HIS A 419 -22.55 26.63 -22.20
N VAL A 420 -21.74 26.57 -21.14
CA VAL A 420 -20.97 27.73 -20.65
C VAL A 420 -19.92 28.17 -21.67
N SER A 421 -19.26 27.24 -22.36
CA SER A 421 -18.30 27.56 -23.43
C SER A 421 -18.99 28.24 -24.62
N GLU A 422 -20.10 27.68 -25.11
CA GLU A 422 -20.87 28.23 -26.24
C GLU A 422 -21.46 29.61 -25.92
N LEU A 423 -21.96 29.82 -24.69
CA LEU A 423 -22.41 31.13 -24.23
C LEU A 423 -21.26 32.14 -24.19
N ASN A 424 -20.05 31.73 -23.75
CA ASN A 424 -18.89 32.60 -23.71
C ASN A 424 -18.41 33.00 -25.13
N GLU A 425 -18.44 32.07 -26.09
CA GLU A 425 -18.18 32.38 -27.50
C GLU A 425 -19.24 33.34 -28.08
N ALA A 426 -20.53 33.08 -27.81
CA ALA A 426 -21.62 33.97 -28.26
C ALA A 426 -21.51 35.39 -27.68
N VAL A 427 -21.12 35.52 -26.41
CA VAL A 427 -20.83 36.82 -25.76
C VAL A 427 -19.64 37.52 -26.42
N MET A 428 -18.58 36.78 -26.75
CA MET A 428 -17.42 37.33 -27.47
C MET A 428 -17.80 37.81 -28.89
N HIS A 429 -18.59 37.04 -29.64
CA HIS A 429 -19.10 37.44 -30.95
C HIS A 429 -20.01 38.68 -30.86
N SER A 430 -20.93 38.72 -29.91
CA SER A 430 -21.80 39.88 -29.65
C SER A 430 -20.99 41.14 -29.31
N LYS A 431 -19.95 41.00 -28.48
CA LYS A 431 -19.05 42.11 -28.11
C LYS A 431 -18.23 42.61 -29.30
N MET A 432 -17.76 41.72 -30.18
CA MET A 432 -17.07 42.13 -31.42
C MET A 432 -18.00 42.90 -32.36
N ALA A 433 -19.24 42.41 -32.58
CA ALA A 433 -20.22 43.11 -33.41
C ALA A 433 -20.60 44.50 -32.84
N SER A 434 -20.78 44.61 -31.52
CA SER A 434 -21.05 45.88 -30.83
C SER A 434 -19.89 46.88 -30.99
N ASN A 435 -18.65 46.41 -30.83
CA ASN A 435 -17.46 47.23 -31.06
C ASN A 435 -17.34 47.70 -32.52
N GLU A 436 -17.70 46.87 -33.52
CA GLU A 436 -17.65 47.27 -34.93
C GLU A 436 -18.68 48.35 -35.25
N GLY A 437 -19.93 48.18 -34.80
CA GLY A 437 -20.96 49.21 -34.94
C GLY A 437 -20.60 50.54 -34.26
N GLN A 438 -19.85 50.50 -33.15
CA GLN A 438 -19.29 51.72 -32.54
C GLN A 438 -18.23 52.40 -33.43
N LYS A 439 -17.42 51.65 -34.19
CA LYS A 439 -16.48 52.24 -35.17
C LYS A 439 -17.23 52.87 -36.33
N GLU A 440 -18.26 52.19 -36.87
CA GLU A 440 -19.06 52.73 -37.98
C GLU A 440 -19.72 54.07 -37.59
N ILE A 441 -20.33 54.13 -36.40
CA ILE A 441 -20.89 55.36 -35.84
C ILE A 441 -19.81 56.45 -35.68
N HIS A 442 -18.61 56.10 -35.22
CA HIS A 442 -17.50 57.05 -35.09
C HIS A 442 -17.03 57.59 -36.45
N VAL A 443 -16.96 56.75 -37.49
CA VAL A 443 -16.59 57.19 -38.84
C VAL A 443 -17.60 58.19 -39.40
N VAL A 444 -18.90 57.87 -39.31
CA VAL A 444 -19.99 58.76 -39.75
C VAL A 444 -20.01 60.06 -38.94
N LEU A 445 -19.73 60.01 -37.64
CA LEU A 445 -19.66 61.21 -36.80
C LEU A 445 -18.51 62.14 -37.22
N VAL A 446 -17.33 61.60 -37.53
CA VAL A 446 -16.19 62.37 -38.04
C VAL A 446 -16.53 63.04 -39.39
N GLU A 447 -17.12 62.30 -40.32
CA GLU A 447 -17.58 62.84 -41.61
C GLU A 447 -18.53 64.04 -41.41
N LYS A 448 -19.58 63.88 -40.59
CA LYS A 448 -20.57 64.94 -40.36
C LYS A 448 -20.03 66.14 -39.58
N VAL A 449 -19.02 65.95 -38.72
CA VAL A 449 -18.29 67.08 -38.12
C VAL A 449 -17.48 67.85 -39.18
N THR A 450 -16.89 67.18 -40.17
CA THR A 450 -16.17 67.87 -41.26
C THR A 450 -17.10 68.62 -42.23
N GLU A 451 -18.29 68.08 -42.53
CA GLU A 451 -19.32 68.79 -43.30
C GLU A 451 -19.80 70.08 -42.58
N LEU A 452 -20.04 70.00 -41.27
CA LEU A 452 -20.45 71.16 -40.46
C LEU A 452 -19.36 72.23 -40.38
N ALA A 453 -18.09 71.85 -40.31
CA ALA A 453 -16.97 72.80 -40.38
C ALA A 453 -16.96 73.56 -41.72
N LEU A 454 -17.15 72.85 -42.85
CA LEU A 454 -17.23 73.47 -44.17
C LEU A 454 -18.43 74.44 -44.28
N ALA A 455 -19.61 73.99 -43.85
CA ALA A 455 -20.83 74.81 -43.86
C ALA A 455 -20.71 76.06 -42.96
N THR A 456 -19.94 75.99 -41.88
CA THR A 456 -19.66 77.16 -41.02
C THR A 456 -18.83 78.20 -41.77
N THR A 457 -17.83 77.78 -42.56
CA THR A 457 -17.00 78.74 -43.32
C THR A 457 -17.76 79.46 -44.43
N THR A 458 -18.72 78.81 -45.10
CA THR A 458 -19.51 79.45 -46.17
C THR A 458 -20.57 80.41 -45.65
N VAL A 459 -21.05 80.23 -44.40
CA VAL A 459 -21.91 81.22 -43.72
C VAL A 459 -21.15 82.51 -43.43
N VAL A 460 -19.90 82.42 -42.96
CA VAL A 460 -19.05 83.61 -42.70
C VAL A 460 -18.83 84.43 -43.98
N GLU A 461 -18.54 83.79 -45.11
CA GLU A 461 -18.39 84.47 -46.41
C GLU A 461 -19.69 85.17 -46.88
N ALA A 462 -20.85 84.63 -46.49
CA ALA A 462 -22.15 85.23 -46.79
C ALA A 462 -22.46 86.45 -45.90
N GLU A 463 -22.03 86.45 -44.63
CA GLU A 463 -22.20 87.60 -43.73
C GLU A 463 -21.37 88.82 -44.17
N GLU A 464 -20.11 88.63 -44.61
CA GLU A 464 -19.31 89.72 -45.18
C GLU A 464 -19.98 90.38 -46.41
N LYS A 465 -20.56 89.57 -47.30
CA LYS A 465 -21.34 90.06 -48.46
C LYS A 465 -22.57 90.86 -48.05
N LEU A 466 -23.27 90.45 -46.99
CA LEU A 466 -24.44 91.16 -46.47
C LEU A 466 -24.07 92.52 -45.86
N GLU A 467 -22.95 92.58 -45.13
CA GLU A 467 -22.47 93.83 -44.53
C GLU A 467 -21.96 94.83 -45.58
N TYR A 468 -21.41 94.36 -46.71
CA TYR A 468 -21.14 95.21 -47.88
C TYR A 468 -22.42 95.80 -48.47
N MET A 469 -23.47 94.99 -48.65
CA MET A 469 -24.75 95.45 -49.21
C MET A 469 -25.49 96.42 -48.27
N ARG A 470 -25.40 96.25 -46.94
CA ARG A 470 -25.99 97.17 -45.95
C ARG A 470 -25.51 98.61 -46.15
N LYS A 471 -24.20 98.81 -46.33
CA LYS A 471 -23.58 100.14 -46.50
C LYS A 471 -23.98 100.84 -47.80
N LEU A 472 -24.30 100.09 -48.85
CA LEU A 472 -24.73 100.65 -50.12
C LEU A 472 -26.15 101.25 -50.03
N LEU A 473 -27.04 100.65 -49.24
CA LEU A 473 -28.41 101.12 -49.06
C LEU A 473 -28.47 102.45 -48.30
N GLU A 474 -27.63 102.61 -47.27
CA GLU A 474 -27.54 103.81 -46.44
C GLU A 474 -27.19 105.07 -47.27
N VAL A 475 -26.32 104.92 -48.27
CA VAL A 475 -25.96 106.00 -49.23
C VAL A 475 -27.11 106.37 -50.18
N MET A 476 -27.92 105.40 -50.62
CA MET A 476 -29.10 105.71 -51.46
C MET A 476 -30.14 106.54 -50.72
N GLN A 477 -30.34 106.27 -49.42
CA GLN A 477 -31.42 106.88 -48.65
C GLN A 477 -31.14 108.34 -48.28
N ASP A 478 -29.87 108.77 -48.18
CA ASP A 478 -29.51 110.19 -48.11
C ASP A 478 -29.84 110.92 -49.43
N LEU A 479 -29.48 110.31 -50.56
CA LEU A 479 -29.68 110.89 -51.90
C LEU A 479 -31.18 111.15 -52.22
N GLU A 480 -32.07 110.28 -51.77
CA GLU A 480 -33.52 110.43 -51.90
C GLU A 480 -34.06 111.62 -51.08
N ASN A 481 -33.56 111.82 -49.86
CA ASN A 481 -33.90 112.98 -49.03
C ASN A 481 -33.40 114.30 -49.64
N GLN A 482 -32.23 114.31 -50.27
CA GLN A 482 -31.73 115.48 -51.01
C GLN A 482 -32.62 115.83 -52.23
N LEU A 483 -33.19 114.83 -52.89
CA LEU A 483 -34.07 115.03 -54.06
C LEU A 483 -35.41 115.68 -53.66
N MET A 484 -36.04 115.20 -52.59
CA MET A 484 -37.35 115.69 -52.15
C MET A 484 -37.33 117.19 -51.79
N ASN A 485 -36.27 117.66 -51.13
CA ASN A 485 -36.11 119.08 -50.80
C ASN A 485 -36.01 119.98 -52.05
N LYS A 486 -35.49 119.47 -53.17
CA LYS A 486 -35.40 120.24 -54.43
C LYS A 486 -36.75 120.39 -55.13
N PHE A 487 -37.65 119.40 -55.04
CA PHE A 487 -38.98 119.48 -55.64
C PHE A 487 -39.84 120.59 -55.02
N VAL A 488 -39.87 120.69 -53.69
CA VAL A 488 -40.66 121.70 -52.96
C VAL A 488 -40.31 123.14 -53.37
N PHE A 489 -39.04 123.39 -53.74
CA PHE A 489 -38.59 124.71 -54.19
C PHE A 489 -39.08 125.08 -55.60
N ILE A 490 -39.29 124.09 -56.48
CA ILE A 490 -39.70 124.31 -57.88
C ILE A 490 -41.17 124.76 -57.95
N ASP A 491 -42.06 124.14 -57.17
CA ASP A 491 -43.49 124.48 -57.16
C ASP A 491 -43.74 125.94 -56.72
N SER A 492 -42.90 126.47 -55.82
CA SER A 492 -42.98 127.88 -55.39
C SER A 492 -42.70 128.85 -56.55
N LEU A 493 -41.64 128.60 -57.32
CA LEU A 493 -41.26 129.45 -58.47
C LEU A 493 -42.30 129.42 -59.59
N GLN A 494 -42.96 128.28 -59.77
CA GLN A 494 -44.02 128.11 -60.77
C GLN A 494 -45.27 128.96 -60.46
N SER A 495 -45.51 129.28 -59.18
CA SER A 495 -46.64 130.11 -58.75
C SER A 495 -46.48 131.58 -59.15
N ASP A 496 -45.34 132.18 -58.78
CA ASP A 496 -45.07 133.62 -58.99
C ASP A 496 -45.06 134.00 -60.48
N LEU A 497 -44.55 133.11 -61.34
CA LEU A 497 -44.50 133.30 -62.79
C LEU A 497 -45.89 133.46 -63.43
N ASN A 498 -46.93 132.83 -62.87
CA ASN A 498 -48.29 132.95 -63.40
C ASN A 498 -48.90 134.32 -63.08
N GLN A 499 -48.70 134.83 -61.86
CA GLN A 499 -49.23 136.13 -61.43
C GLN A 499 -48.69 137.30 -62.29
N ALA A 500 -47.43 137.22 -62.73
CA ALA A 500 -46.84 138.22 -63.61
C ALA A 500 -47.46 138.26 -65.03
N ASN A 501 -48.01 137.15 -65.52
CA ASN A 501 -48.52 137.06 -66.89
C ASN A 501 -49.90 137.71 -67.09
N GLU A 502 -50.81 137.64 -66.12
CA GLU A 502 -52.15 138.28 -66.23
C GLU A 502 -52.06 139.81 -66.35
N LEU A 503 -51.13 140.43 -65.60
CA LEU A 503 -50.91 141.87 -65.63
C LEU A 503 -50.50 142.39 -67.02
N ARG A 504 -49.73 141.60 -67.79
CA ARG A 504 -49.32 141.95 -69.16
C ARG A 504 -50.51 141.99 -70.12
N GLY A 505 -51.35 140.95 -70.11
CA GLY A 505 -52.53 140.86 -71.01
C GLY A 505 -53.57 141.96 -70.78
N SER A 506 -53.66 142.49 -69.54
CA SER A 506 -54.50 143.65 -69.21
C SER A 506 -54.07 144.95 -69.90
N PHE A 507 -52.77 145.11 -70.19
CA PHE A 507 -52.21 146.33 -70.77
C PHE A 507 -52.36 146.39 -72.29
N GLU A 508 -52.00 145.32 -73.00
CA GLU A 508 -52.01 145.23 -74.47
C GLU A 508 -53.41 145.51 -75.05
N LYS A 509 -54.44 144.94 -74.42
CA LYS A 509 -55.85 145.13 -74.81
C LYS A 509 -56.32 146.59 -74.73
N ARG A 510 -55.75 147.39 -73.82
CA ARG A 510 -56.10 148.81 -73.65
C ARG A 510 -55.40 149.70 -74.68
N ALA A 511 -54.20 149.33 -75.14
CA ALA A 511 -53.47 150.05 -76.18
C ALA A 511 -54.11 149.90 -77.58
N SER A 512 -54.57 148.70 -77.92
CA SER A 512 -55.12 148.40 -79.26
C SER A 512 -56.34 149.27 -79.63
N ASN A 513 -57.28 149.46 -78.70
CA ASN A 513 -58.51 150.23 -78.96
C ASN A 513 -58.23 151.71 -79.31
N ALA A 514 -57.21 152.34 -78.73
CA ALA A 514 -56.89 153.75 -79.00
C ALA A 514 -56.31 153.99 -80.41
N ILE A 515 -55.83 152.94 -81.08
CA ILE A 515 -55.15 153.04 -82.39
C ILE A 515 -56.15 153.02 -83.56
N SER A 516 -57.33 152.40 -83.40
CA SER A 516 -58.33 152.31 -84.47
C SER A 516 -59.13 153.61 -84.66
N GLU A 517 -59.56 154.26 -83.58
CA GLU A 517 -60.28 155.55 -83.61
C GLU A 517 -59.45 156.68 -84.24
N LEU A 518 -58.12 156.60 -84.13
CA LEU A 518 -57.19 157.56 -84.73
C LEU A 518 -57.16 157.45 -86.27
N ASN A 519 -57.47 156.29 -86.83
CA ASN A 519 -57.47 156.07 -88.29
C ASN A 519 -58.77 156.50 -88.98
N THR A 520 -59.92 156.44 -88.31
CA THR A 520 -61.20 156.93 -88.89
C THR A 520 -61.23 158.45 -89.00
N LEU A 521 -60.70 159.17 -88.01
CA LEU A 521 -60.48 160.62 -88.05
C LEU A 521 -59.58 161.08 -89.20
N ARG A 522 -58.72 160.18 -89.72
CA ARG A 522 -57.78 160.49 -90.81
C ARG A 522 -58.46 160.66 -92.17
N GLN A 523 -59.56 159.95 -92.44
CA GLN A 523 -60.30 160.07 -93.71
C GLN A 523 -61.30 161.23 -93.71
N LEU A 524 -61.75 161.69 -92.55
CA LEU A 524 -62.58 162.90 -92.44
C LEU A 524 -61.78 164.20 -92.61
N LYS A 525 -60.43 164.15 -92.53
CA LYS A 525 -59.58 165.33 -92.67
C LYS A 525 -59.23 165.66 -94.13
N GLN A 526 -60.26 166.10 -94.85
CA GLN A 526 -60.24 167.31 -95.68
C GLN A 526 -59.20 167.37 -96.84
N GLY A 527 -59.61 167.41 -98.11
CA GLY A 527 -60.98 167.55 -98.63
C GLY A 527 -61.59 168.96 -98.50
N SER A 528 -60.91 169.92 -97.88
CA SER A 528 -61.40 171.30 -97.70
C SER A 528 -60.30 172.35 -97.89
N ARG A 529 -59.53 172.24 -98.98
CA ARG A 529 -58.68 173.33 -99.47
C ARG A 529 -58.49 173.33 -101.00
N ALA A 530 -59.56 173.05 -101.73
CA ALA A 530 -59.68 173.44 -103.15
C ALA A 530 -60.04 174.93 -103.29
N GLU A 531 -60.75 175.48 -102.30
CA GLU A 531 -61.17 176.88 -102.23
C GLU A 531 -60.31 177.59 -101.16
N ALA A 532 -59.13 178.02 -101.59
CA ALA A 532 -58.26 178.94 -100.85
C ALA A 532 -57.54 179.88 -101.83
N ASP A 533 -58.38 180.48 -102.68
CA ASP A 533 -58.23 181.80 -103.26
C ASP A 533 -57.01 182.08 -104.15
N GLU A 534 -57.33 182.05 -105.44
CA GLU A 534 -57.12 183.06 -106.49
C GLU A 534 -56.91 184.55 -106.09
N SER A 535 -56.44 184.86 -104.88
CA SER A 535 -56.28 186.23 -104.34
C SER A 535 -54.86 186.56 -103.87
N LYS A 536 -53.86 186.14 -104.67
CA LYS A 536 -52.57 186.85 -104.78
C LYS A 536 -51.92 186.83 -106.16
N LYS A 537 -52.77 186.68 -107.18
CA LYS A 537 -52.59 187.40 -108.45
C LYS A 537 -52.65 188.91 -108.13
N GLU A 538 -51.99 189.75 -108.93
CA GLU A 538 -51.93 191.20 -108.70
C GLU A 538 -51.29 191.63 -107.36
N ASN A 539 -49.99 191.37 -107.19
CA ASN A 539 -48.96 192.42 -107.16
C ASN A 539 -47.58 191.75 -107.03
N TRP A 540 -46.68 191.84 -108.01
CA TRP A 540 -45.93 193.07 -108.33
C TRP A 540 -45.47 193.81 -107.06
N ARG A 541 -44.26 193.51 -106.60
CA ARG A 541 -43.13 194.43 -106.85
C ARG A 541 -41.81 193.93 -106.29
N LEU A 542 -40.83 193.82 -107.19
CA LEU A 542 -39.40 193.95 -106.90
C LEU A 542 -38.83 192.85 -105.97
N LYS A 543 -37.52 192.65 -105.84
CA LYS A 543 -36.32 193.07 -106.61
C LYS A 543 -35.47 191.77 -106.63
N GLU A 544 -34.95 191.25 -107.76
CA GLU A 544 -33.90 191.84 -108.61
C GLU A 544 -32.64 192.16 -107.77
N GLU A 545 -31.46 191.73 -108.26
CA GLU A 545 -30.24 191.38 -107.49
C GLU A 545 -30.30 189.95 -106.88
N PHE A 546 -29.30 189.07 -107.06
CA PHE A 546 -28.10 189.16 -107.92
C PHE A 546 -27.59 187.76 -108.31
N ASP A 547 -26.84 187.66 -109.42
CA ASP A 547 -26.20 186.44 -109.91
C ASP A 547 -25.00 186.00 -109.05
N ASN A 548 -24.60 184.71 -109.12
CA ASN A 548 -23.29 184.26 -109.65
C ASN A 548 -22.69 182.99 -108.98
N SER A 549 -22.17 182.11 -109.86
CA SER A 549 -20.91 181.33 -109.65
C SER A 549 -20.95 180.17 -108.62
N VAL A 550 -20.05 179.16 -108.54
CA VAL A 550 -18.94 178.57 -109.34
C VAL A 550 -18.40 177.34 -108.53
N VAL A 551 -17.70 176.29 -109.00
CA VAL A 551 -17.60 175.55 -110.29
C VAL A 551 -16.63 174.32 -110.10
N ASN A 552 -16.77 173.23 -110.89
CA ASN A 552 -15.74 172.21 -111.28
C ASN A 552 -14.96 171.35 -110.21
N GLU A 553 -14.20 170.26 -110.48
CA GLU A 553 -13.94 169.31 -111.62
C GLU A 553 -13.41 167.92 -111.08
N TYR A 554 -12.71 166.93 -111.72
CA TYR A 554 -11.98 166.81 -113.01
C TYR A 554 -11.86 165.38 -113.63
N GLY A 555 -12.95 164.62 -113.82
CA GLY A 555 -12.91 163.36 -114.62
C GLY A 555 -12.31 162.13 -113.90
N ARG A 556 -11.92 161.02 -114.58
CA ARG A 556 -11.85 160.72 -116.03
C ARG A 556 -11.83 159.19 -116.33
N ASP A 557 -12.89 158.70 -117.00
CA ASP A 557 -12.92 157.83 -118.22
C ASP A 557 -12.19 156.45 -118.38
N LYS A 558 -12.84 155.56 -119.19
CA LYS A 558 -12.35 154.40 -119.99
C LYS A 558 -11.95 153.01 -119.41
N SER A 559 -12.85 152.04 -119.64
CA SER A 559 -12.72 150.90 -120.60
C SER A 559 -12.58 149.42 -120.15
N ASN A 560 -13.50 148.60 -120.69
CA ASN A 560 -13.45 147.20 -121.18
C ASN A 560 -12.65 146.04 -120.50
N ALA A 561 -13.43 145.02 -120.10
CA ALA A 561 -13.39 143.60 -120.55
C ALA A 561 -12.81 142.45 -119.66
N CYS A 562 -13.71 141.48 -119.40
CA CYS A 562 -13.54 140.01 -119.34
C CYS A 562 -12.91 139.25 -118.12
N ILE A 563 -13.81 138.49 -117.47
CA ILE A 563 -13.74 137.02 -117.21
C ILE A 563 -13.08 136.47 -115.91
N LYS A 564 -13.98 136.00 -115.01
CA LYS A 564 -13.97 134.79 -114.14
C LYS A 564 -12.99 134.61 -112.95
N ILE A 565 -13.61 134.05 -111.88
CA ILE A 565 -13.08 133.07 -110.89
C ILE A 565 -12.05 133.64 -109.89
N SER A 566 -12.06 133.30 -108.59
CA SER A 566 -13.04 132.63 -107.70
C SER A 566 -12.50 132.66 -106.26
N LYS A 567 -13.36 132.36 -105.27
CA LYS A 567 -13.03 131.98 -103.88
C LYS A 567 -12.44 133.13 -103.04
N ASP A 568 -13.30 133.74 -102.23
CA ASP A 568 -12.90 134.55 -101.07
C ASP A 568 -13.60 134.04 -99.81
N GLU A 569 -12.83 134.03 -98.72
CA GLU A 569 -13.24 133.68 -97.37
C GLU A 569 -12.58 134.72 -96.45
N HIS A 570 -13.41 135.49 -95.72
CA HIS A 570 -13.03 136.41 -94.64
C HIS A 570 -12.16 137.66 -94.94
N GLU A 571 -12.35 138.67 -94.06
CA GLU A 571 -11.36 139.68 -93.62
C GLU A 571 -10.87 140.77 -94.63
N ALA A 572 -10.43 141.97 -94.21
CA ALA A 572 -10.47 142.62 -92.88
C ALA A 572 -10.24 144.16 -92.96
N LEU A 573 -10.87 144.89 -92.03
CA LEU A 573 -10.39 146.09 -91.29
C LEU A 573 -9.91 147.37 -92.03
N ILE A 574 -9.88 148.48 -91.26
CA ILE A 574 -9.15 149.80 -91.39
C ILE A 574 -10.07 150.95 -90.90
N GLU A 575 -9.65 152.00 -90.17
CA GLU A 575 -8.62 152.22 -89.13
C GLU A 575 -8.86 153.62 -88.48
N ASN A 576 -8.18 153.93 -87.37
CA ASN A 576 -8.04 155.24 -86.69
C ASN A 576 -9.18 155.75 -85.77
N ALA A 577 -8.95 155.63 -84.45
CA ALA A 577 -8.51 156.74 -83.57
C ALA A 577 -9.11 158.16 -83.80
N GLU A 578 -9.46 158.95 -82.78
CA GLU A 578 -9.28 158.83 -81.33
C GLU A 578 -10.21 159.86 -80.61
N LYS A 579 -10.47 159.88 -79.29
CA LYS A 579 -9.96 159.14 -78.11
C LYS A 579 -11.01 159.24 -76.98
N VAL A 580 -10.89 158.39 -75.95
CA VAL A 580 -11.52 158.52 -74.61
C VAL A 580 -13.03 158.27 -74.56
N THR A 581 -13.56 157.33 -73.77
CA THR A 581 -13.01 156.13 -73.11
C THR A 581 -14.24 155.21 -72.95
N GLU A 582 -14.41 154.05 -73.59
CA GLU A 582 -13.53 152.88 -73.85
C GLU A 582 -13.34 152.01 -72.58
N LEU A 583 -13.68 150.72 -72.51
CA LEU A 583 -14.17 149.73 -73.50
C LEU A 583 -15.39 148.93 -72.91
N VAL A 584 -16.32 148.25 -73.60
CA VAL A 584 -16.42 147.64 -74.96
C VAL A 584 -15.77 146.23 -75.05
N PRO A 585 -16.42 145.17 -75.58
CA PRO A 585 -17.86 144.86 -75.76
C PRO A 585 -18.22 143.40 -75.33
N GLU A 586 -19.19 142.78 -76.02
CA GLU A 586 -19.37 141.33 -76.28
C GLU A 586 -19.91 140.35 -75.20
N ASN A 587 -21.04 139.72 -75.57
CA ASN A 587 -21.20 138.31 -75.98
C ASN A 587 -20.57 137.14 -75.18
N TYR A 588 -21.35 136.05 -75.10
CA TYR A 588 -20.98 134.64 -74.85
C TYR A 588 -20.51 134.18 -73.45
N TYR A 589 -21.07 133.02 -73.06
CA TYR A 589 -20.50 131.87 -72.31
C TYR A 589 -19.67 132.03 -71.02
N GLU A 590 -19.83 131.00 -70.16
CA GLU A 590 -18.85 130.51 -69.18
C GLU A 590 -18.54 131.45 -67.98
N LEU A 591 -18.22 130.98 -66.76
CA LEU A 591 -17.39 129.86 -66.26
C LEU A 591 -15.89 130.13 -66.41
N GLU A 592 -15.15 129.64 -65.40
CA GLU A 592 -13.73 129.30 -65.44
C GLU A 592 -12.68 130.42 -65.27
N ASN A 593 -11.59 130.03 -64.58
CA ASN A 593 -10.32 130.74 -64.38
C ASN A 593 -10.37 132.22 -63.91
N SER A 594 -9.89 132.53 -62.71
CA SER A 594 -8.60 132.06 -62.20
C SER A 594 -8.70 131.56 -60.75
N LYS A 595 -8.11 130.42 -60.36
CA LYS A 595 -6.88 129.75 -60.81
C LYS A 595 -5.60 130.59 -60.61
N LYS A 596 -5.40 131.00 -59.37
CA LYS A 596 -4.13 131.26 -58.65
C LYS A 596 -4.55 131.52 -57.20
N GLU A 597 -4.09 130.79 -56.19
CA GLU A 597 -2.99 129.82 -56.08
C GLU A 597 -3.52 128.54 -55.38
N LEU A 598 -3.14 127.28 -55.61
CA LEU A 598 -2.10 126.60 -56.39
C LEU A 598 -0.70 127.27 -56.43
N GLU A 599 0.33 126.50 -56.06
CA GLU A 599 1.76 126.83 -56.19
C GLU A 599 2.47 127.49 -55.00
N ILE A 600 2.00 127.20 -53.77
CA ILE A 600 2.88 126.78 -52.67
C ILE A 600 2.25 125.52 -52.04
N ALA A 601 2.35 124.29 -52.59
CA ALA A 601 3.45 123.64 -53.30
C ALA A 601 4.77 123.59 -52.50
N MET A 602 5.34 122.39 -52.42
CA MET A 602 6.64 122.05 -51.81
C MET A 602 6.77 122.34 -50.29
N VAL A 603 6.84 121.26 -49.49
CA VAL A 603 8.08 120.80 -48.81
C VAL A 603 7.72 119.72 -47.76
N LYS A 604 8.51 118.63 -47.71
CA LYS A 604 8.37 117.40 -46.88
C LYS A 604 7.19 116.52 -47.33
N ILE A 605 7.37 115.26 -47.72
CA ILE A 605 8.49 114.30 -47.53
C ILE A 605 8.76 114.00 -46.05
N ALA A 606 8.03 112.99 -45.54
CA ALA A 606 8.46 112.01 -44.56
C ALA A 606 7.69 110.71 -44.86
#